data_AF-A0AAV3XBY0-F1
#
_entry.id   AF-A0AAV3XBY0-F1
#
_cell.length_a   1.000
_cell.length_b   1.000
_cell.length_c   1.000
_cell.angle_alpha   90.00
_cell.angle_beta   90.00
_cell.angle_gamma   90.00
#
_symmetry.space_group_name_H-M   'P 1'
#
loop_
_entity.id
_entity.type
_entity.pdbx_description
1 polymer ?
#
loop_
_entity_poly.entity_id
_entity_poly.type
_entity_poly.pdbx_seq_one_letter_code
_entity_poly.pdbx_strand_id
1 'polypeptide(L)'
;MPPGKLEDIYWISSGLWKELMTKSMCDLYQNYQYQQVPLSEVLRLAEKGIPACLFRLHTSSMEIADHYEFPSGYTVNSPQFVPRKDGEDSSIDGYIVCAVLFKNSNEFWIFDAKNLKQGPKCKLRQPSLNFGYTLHAAWLPNIGTRQASYNISVREDYQDLLEKFPYPLQLKKEVEELFVNEVYPHFDGDPKST
;
A
#
# COMPACT_ATOMS: atom_id res chain seq x y z
N MET A 1 -19.84 12.07 7.83
CA MET A 1 -20.49 11.60 6.58
C MET A 1 -19.45 11.67 5.48
N PRO A 2 -19.45 10.75 4.49
CA PRO A 2 -18.61 10.92 3.31
C PRO A 2 -18.96 12.23 2.60
N PRO A 3 -18.00 12.89 1.92
CA PRO A 3 -18.25 14.15 1.24
C PRO A 3 -19.25 13.93 0.10
N GLY A 4 -20.13 14.91 -0.14
CA GLY A 4 -21.12 14.85 -1.21
C GLY A 4 -20.51 14.86 -2.62
N LYS A 5 -19.24 15.27 -2.73
CA LYS A 5 -18.44 15.28 -3.95
C LYS A 5 -16.97 15.06 -3.61
N LEU A 6 -16.26 14.29 -4.43
CA LEU A 6 -14.80 14.20 -4.39
C LEU A 6 -14.24 15.31 -5.28
N GLU A 7 -13.53 16.28 -4.71
CA GLU A 7 -12.91 17.37 -5.47
C GLU A 7 -11.52 16.99 -5.96
N ASP A 8 -10.72 16.34 -5.11
CA ASP A 8 -9.38 15.84 -5.45
C ASP A 8 -9.26 14.34 -5.19
N ILE A 9 -8.44 13.67 -6.01
CA ILE A 9 -8.03 12.28 -5.83
C ILE A 9 -6.52 12.23 -5.72
N TYR A 10 -6.04 11.52 -4.70
CA TYR A 10 -4.63 11.26 -4.49
C TYR A 10 -4.33 9.78 -4.73
N TRP A 11 -3.25 9.50 -5.46
CA TRP A 11 -2.74 8.15 -5.65
C TRP A 11 -1.25 8.17 -5.89
N ILE A 12 -0.66 6.99 -5.81
CA ILE A 12 0.73 6.78 -6.14
C ILE A 12 0.87 5.93 -7.41
N SER A 13 1.93 6.14 -8.17
CA SER A 13 2.49 5.09 -9.02
C SER A 13 3.59 4.37 -8.24
N SER A 14 3.68 3.04 -8.40
CA SER A 14 4.77 2.25 -7.82
C SER A 14 6.12 2.44 -8.53
N GLY A 15 6.15 3.26 -9.58
CA GLY A 15 7.29 3.37 -10.50
C GLY A 15 7.35 2.20 -11.49
N LEU A 16 8.43 2.15 -12.25
CA LEU A 16 8.71 1.10 -13.23
C LEU A 16 10.19 0.73 -13.15
N TRP A 17 10.48 -0.52 -12.79
CA TRP A 17 11.84 -1.02 -12.59
C TRP A 17 11.99 -2.37 -13.26
N LYS A 18 13.18 -2.66 -13.76
CA LYS A 18 13.50 -3.94 -14.43
C LYS A 18 13.15 -5.14 -13.55
N GLU A 19 13.42 -5.04 -12.27
CA GLU A 19 13.19 -6.10 -11.26
C GLU A 19 11.71 -6.44 -11.11
N LEU A 20 10.79 -5.53 -11.47
CA LEU A 20 9.35 -5.75 -11.44
C LEU A 20 8.83 -6.41 -12.74
N MET A 21 9.63 -6.45 -13.81
CA MET A 21 9.25 -6.99 -15.11
C MET A 21 9.52 -8.50 -15.20
N THR A 22 8.83 -9.28 -14.36
CA THR A 22 8.97 -10.75 -14.39
C THR A 22 8.50 -11.32 -15.73
N LYS A 23 9.00 -12.50 -16.10
CA LYS A 23 8.56 -13.20 -17.31
C LYS A 23 7.04 -13.40 -17.33
N SER A 24 6.44 -13.80 -16.21
CA SER A 24 4.99 -13.98 -16.08
C SER A 24 4.22 -12.69 -16.34
N MET A 25 4.69 -11.55 -15.82
CA MET A 25 4.09 -10.24 -16.09
C MET A 25 4.19 -9.88 -17.58
N CYS A 26 5.36 -10.07 -18.19
CA CYS A 26 5.54 -9.78 -19.62
C CYS A 26 4.65 -10.68 -20.48
N ASP A 27 4.64 -11.98 -20.20
CA ASP A 27 3.87 -12.96 -20.96
C ASP A 27 2.36 -12.71 -20.91
N LEU A 28 1.86 -12.28 -19.75
CA LEU A 28 0.44 -11.97 -19.53
C LEU A 28 -0.04 -10.82 -20.43
N TYR A 29 0.82 -9.82 -20.69
CA TYR A 29 0.44 -8.60 -21.38
C TYR A 29 1.01 -8.45 -22.80
N GLN A 30 1.92 -9.32 -23.24
CA GLN A 30 2.61 -9.19 -24.54
C GLN A 30 1.66 -9.10 -25.75
N ASN A 31 0.48 -9.70 -25.66
CA ASN A 31 -0.53 -9.72 -26.73
C ASN A 31 -1.85 -9.08 -26.30
N TYR A 32 -1.84 -8.21 -25.29
CA TYR A 32 -3.05 -7.60 -24.78
C TYR A 32 -3.64 -6.59 -25.77
N GLN A 33 -4.89 -6.80 -26.19
CA GLN A 33 -5.53 -6.05 -27.28
C GLN A 33 -5.60 -4.53 -27.06
N TYR A 34 -5.60 -4.06 -25.80
CA TYR A 34 -5.71 -2.64 -25.46
C TYR A 34 -4.37 -2.02 -25.03
N GLN A 35 -3.25 -2.67 -25.35
CA GLN A 35 -1.92 -2.14 -25.03
C GLN A 35 -1.70 -0.78 -25.69
N GLN A 36 -1.53 0.26 -24.86
CA GLN A 36 -1.24 1.63 -25.34
C GLN A 36 0.26 1.87 -25.54
N VAL A 37 1.11 1.12 -24.84
CA VAL A 37 2.58 1.24 -24.88
C VAL A 37 3.17 -0.13 -25.21
N PRO A 38 3.93 -0.29 -26.31
CA PRO A 38 4.53 -1.57 -26.69
C PRO A 38 5.41 -2.16 -25.59
N LEU A 39 5.43 -3.49 -25.45
CA LEU A 39 6.22 -4.17 -24.42
C LEU A 39 7.72 -3.82 -24.51
N SER A 40 8.26 -3.68 -25.72
CA SER A 40 9.65 -3.26 -25.94
C SER A 40 9.97 -1.90 -25.32
N GLU A 41 9.03 -0.95 -25.41
CA GLU A 41 9.17 0.37 -24.82
C GLU A 41 9.04 0.33 -23.29
N VAL A 42 8.11 -0.44 -22.75
CA VAL A 42 7.98 -0.67 -21.31
C VAL A 42 9.29 -1.24 -20.74
N LEU A 43 9.86 -2.26 -21.39
CA LEU A 43 11.13 -2.86 -20.97
C LEU A 43 12.30 -1.86 -21.07
N ARG A 44 12.37 -1.06 -22.13
CA ARG A 44 13.37 0.00 -22.27
C ARG A 44 13.27 1.04 -21.14
N LEU A 45 12.06 1.44 -20.78
CA LEU A 45 11.80 2.37 -19.68
C LEU A 45 12.12 1.74 -18.32
N ALA A 46 11.78 0.47 -18.13
CA ALA A 46 12.10 -0.27 -16.90
C ALA A 46 13.61 -0.42 -16.68
N GLU A 47 14.39 -0.60 -17.75
CA GLU A 47 15.86 -0.64 -17.69
C GLU A 47 16.45 0.70 -17.24
N LYS A 48 15.85 1.82 -17.67
CA LYS A 48 16.22 3.16 -17.18
C LYS A 48 15.79 3.39 -15.73
N GLY A 49 14.67 2.80 -15.34
CA GLY A 49 14.00 3.07 -14.08
C GLY A 49 13.13 4.33 -14.13
N ILE A 50 11.89 4.21 -13.67
CA ILE A 50 10.97 5.33 -13.43
C ILE A 50 10.63 5.31 -11.93
N PRO A 51 10.91 6.40 -11.19
CA PRO A 51 10.57 6.44 -9.78
C PRO A 51 9.06 6.39 -9.49
N ALA A 52 8.72 5.99 -8.28
CA ALA A 52 7.38 6.17 -7.75
C ALA A 52 7.03 7.65 -7.70
N CYS A 53 5.75 7.97 -7.85
CA CYS A 53 5.27 9.35 -7.83
C CYS A 53 3.94 9.44 -7.09
N LEU A 54 3.76 10.47 -6.26
CA LEU A 54 2.48 10.81 -5.63
C LEU A 54 1.82 11.89 -6.48
N PHE A 55 0.56 11.68 -6.86
CA PHE A 55 -0.22 12.57 -7.69
C PHE A 55 -1.42 13.14 -6.95
N ARG A 56 -1.85 14.33 -7.37
CA ARG A 56 -3.15 14.91 -7.07
C ARG A 56 -3.87 15.23 -8.38
N LEU A 57 -5.04 14.64 -8.60
CA LEU A 57 -5.95 14.94 -9.72
C LEU A 57 -7.04 15.87 -9.23
N HIS A 58 -7.32 16.91 -9.99
CA HIS A 58 -8.53 17.70 -9.79
C HIS A 58 -9.67 17.09 -10.63
N THR A 59 -10.75 16.69 -9.97
CA THR A 59 -11.80 15.87 -10.61
C THR A 59 -12.65 16.62 -11.61
N SER A 60 -12.78 17.95 -11.50
CA SER A 60 -13.58 18.72 -12.45
C SER A 60 -12.88 18.95 -13.79
N SER A 61 -11.55 19.10 -13.79
CA SER A 61 -10.75 19.24 -15.02
C SER A 61 -10.20 17.92 -15.52
N MET A 62 -10.12 16.90 -14.66
CA MET A 62 -9.43 15.64 -14.92
C MET A 62 -7.93 15.83 -15.24
N GLU A 63 -7.31 16.85 -14.64
CA GLU A 63 -5.89 17.16 -14.81
C GLU A 63 -5.08 16.90 -13.54
N ILE A 64 -3.81 16.48 -13.73
CA ILE A 64 -2.84 16.37 -12.62
C ILE A 64 -2.54 17.78 -12.11
N ALA A 65 -3.14 18.14 -10.99
CA ALA A 65 -3.01 19.46 -10.39
C ALA A 65 -1.70 19.62 -9.61
N ASP A 66 -1.14 18.52 -9.09
CA ASP A 66 0.15 18.51 -8.41
C ASP A 66 0.76 17.10 -8.39
N HIS A 67 2.09 17.01 -8.21
CA HIS A 67 2.77 15.73 -8.04
C HIS A 67 4.11 15.86 -7.32
N TYR A 68 4.59 14.76 -6.78
CA TYR A 68 5.92 14.60 -6.21
C TYR A 68 6.55 13.28 -6.67
N GLU A 69 7.67 13.38 -7.40
CA GLU A 69 8.50 12.23 -7.75
C GLU A 69 9.38 11.85 -6.55
N PHE A 70 9.30 10.60 -6.12
CA PHE A 70 10.15 10.09 -5.05
C PHE A 70 11.56 9.82 -5.55
N PRO A 71 12.58 9.85 -4.66
CA PRO A 71 13.91 9.44 -5.05
C PRO A 71 13.94 7.98 -5.54
N SER A 72 14.90 7.67 -6.42
CA SER A 72 15.09 6.31 -6.93
C SER A 72 15.30 5.28 -5.79
N GLY A 73 14.73 4.09 -5.97
CA GLY A 73 14.81 2.98 -5.01
C GLY A 73 13.82 3.03 -3.85
N TYR A 74 13.02 4.09 -3.73
CA TYR A 74 11.94 4.17 -2.74
C TYR A 74 10.68 3.48 -3.28
N THR A 75 10.12 2.59 -2.46
CA THR A 75 8.77 2.05 -2.66
C THR A 75 7.81 2.82 -1.76
N VAL A 76 6.69 3.24 -2.32
CA VAL A 76 5.69 4.05 -1.62
C VAL A 76 4.38 3.30 -1.69
N ASN A 77 3.61 3.32 -0.61
CA ASN A 77 2.35 2.62 -0.47
C ASN A 77 1.35 3.43 0.35
N SER A 78 0.09 3.01 0.25
CA SER A 78 -1.01 3.46 1.12
C SER A 78 -1.06 4.99 1.34
N PRO A 79 -1.13 5.81 0.27
CA PRO A 79 -1.32 7.25 0.44
C PRO A 79 -2.66 7.50 1.13
N GLN A 80 -2.64 8.24 2.23
CA GLN A 80 -3.80 8.51 3.06
C GLN A 80 -3.93 10.00 3.32
N PHE A 81 -5.11 10.57 3.03
CA PHE A 81 -5.44 11.93 3.43
C PHE A 81 -5.76 12.00 4.91
N VAL A 82 -5.20 13.02 5.58
CA VAL A 82 -5.38 13.33 6.99
C VAL A 82 -5.84 14.79 7.09
N PRO A 83 -7.11 15.06 7.43
CA PRO A 83 -7.61 16.42 7.52
C PRO A 83 -6.95 17.19 8.66
N ARG A 84 -6.80 18.51 8.48
CA ARG A 84 -6.38 19.39 9.57
C ARG A 84 -7.50 19.49 10.61
N LYS A 85 -7.16 19.29 11.90
CA LYS A 85 -8.14 19.21 13.01
C LYS A 85 -9.10 20.40 13.07
N ASP A 86 -8.59 21.60 12.86
CA ASP A 86 -9.35 22.86 12.88
C ASP A 86 -9.30 23.54 11.50
N GLY A 87 -9.20 22.72 10.44
CA GLY A 87 -9.13 23.17 9.06
C GLY A 87 -10.49 23.39 8.41
N GLU A 88 -10.45 23.86 7.17
CA GLU A 88 -11.60 23.90 6.29
C GLU A 88 -12.00 22.48 5.86
N ASP A 89 -13.30 22.27 5.61
CA ASP A 89 -13.81 21.03 5.02
C ASP A 89 -13.45 20.99 3.53
N SER A 90 -12.18 20.68 3.25
CA SER A 90 -11.57 20.71 1.93
C SER A 90 -10.65 19.50 1.72
N SER A 91 -10.67 18.92 0.53
CA SER A 91 -9.80 17.80 0.12
C SER A 91 -8.32 18.15 0.04
N ILE A 92 -7.96 19.44 0.18
CA ILE A 92 -6.56 19.90 0.17
C ILE A 92 -6.12 20.52 1.50
N ASP A 93 -7.03 20.76 2.46
CA ASP A 93 -6.65 21.30 3.78
C ASP A 93 -6.29 20.19 4.76
N GLY A 94 -5.07 19.69 4.58
CA GLY A 94 -4.57 18.61 5.40
C GLY A 94 -3.23 18.11 4.91
N TYR A 95 -3.02 16.81 5.11
CA TYR A 95 -1.77 16.15 4.79
C TYR A 95 -2.03 14.87 4.03
N ILE A 96 -1.06 14.48 3.19
CA ILE A 96 -0.98 13.13 2.67
C ILE A 96 0.12 12.40 3.43
N VAL A 97 -0.23 11.28 4.05
CA VAL A 97 0.73 10.39 4.71
C VAL A 97 0.94 9.18 3.82
N CYS A 98 2.19 8.85 3.51
CA CYS A 98 2.54 7.65 2.76
C CYS A 98 3.40 6.73 3.63
N ALA A 99 3.16 5.42 3.53
CA ALA A 99 4.08 4.40 4.01
C ALA A 99 5.19 4.23 2.97
N VAL A 100 6.45 4.34 3.39
CA VAL A 100 7.61 4.36 2.51
C VAL A 100 8.61 3.30 2.94
N LEU A 101 9.02 2.46 1.99
CA LEU A 101 10.03 1.42 2.17
C LEU A 101 11.26 1.78 1.36
N PHE A 102 12.42 1.75 2.01
CA PHE A 102 13.72 1.96 1.36
C PHE A 102 14.79 1.08 2.00
N LYS A 103 15.30 0.11 1.23
CA LYS A 103 16.26 -0.89 1.72
C LYS A 103 15.72 -1.56 3.00
N ASN A 104 16.40 -1.37 4.13
CA ASN A 104 16.04 -1.92 5.44
C ASN A 104 15.38 -0.86 6.36
N SER A 105 14.84 0.22 5.79
CA SER A 105 14.20 1.32 6.51
C SER A 105 12.73 1.41 6.11
N ASN A 106 11.87 1.47 7.12
CA ASN A 106 10.46 1.80 6.97
C ASN A 106 10.21 3.18 7.55
N GLU A 107 9.46 3.99 6.81
CA GLU A 107 9.27 5.41 7.10
C GLU A 107 7.82 5.82 6.81
N PHE A 108 7.36 6.88 7.49
CA PHE A 108 6.15 7.60 7.11
C PHE A 108 6.51 8.98 6.60
N TRP A 109 6.13 9.29 5.37
CA TRP A 109 6.38 10.61 4.78
C TRP A 109 5.10 11.41 4.79
N ILE A 110 5.17 12.64 5.29
CA ILE A 110 4.04 13.54 5.47
C ILE A 110 4.19 14.71 4.51
N PHE A 111 3.24 14.88 3.61
CA PHE A 111 3.19 15.92 2.60
C PHE A 111 2.10 16.94 2.93
N ASP A 112 2.29 18.18 2.49
CA ASP A 112 1.21 19.16 2.49
C ASP A 112 0.25 18.83 1.34
N ALA A 113 -1.03 18.56 1.63
CA ALA A 113 -1.98 18.12 0.61
C ALA A 113 -2.21 19.17 -0.50
N LYS A 114 -1.96 20.45 -0.19
CA LYS A 114 -2.08 21.58 -1.11
C LYS A 114 -0.84 21.79 -2.00
N ASN A 115 0.32 21.26 -1.61
CA ASN A 115 1.59 21.48 -2.31
C ASN A 115 2.50 20.25 -2.17
N LEU A 116 2.26 19.24 -2.99
CA LEU A 116 3.08 18.03 -3.07
C LEU A 116 4.47 18.35 -3.61
N LYS A 117 4.58 19.26 -4.58
CA LYS A 117 5.83 19.60 -5.26
C LYS A 117 6.93 20.13 -4.32
N GLN A 118 6.55 20.75 -3.20
CA GLN A 118 7.52 21.18 -2.18
C GLN A 118 8.23 19.99 -1.49
N GLY A 119 7.70 18.78 -1.65
CA GLY A 119 8.18 17.57 -1.01
C GLY A 119 7.60 17.34 0.39
N PRO A 120 8.07 16.30 1.08
CA PRO A 120 7.56 15.94 2.39
C PRO A 120 7.95 17.01 3.42
N LYS A 121 6.96 17.47 4.20
CA LYS A 121 7.18 18.34 5.35
C LYS A 121 7.94 17.63 6.46
N CYS A 122 7.72 16.32 6.57
CA CYS A 122 8.31 15.49 7.60
C CYS A 122 8.50 14.06 7.10
N LYS A 123 9.58 13.41 7.54
CA LYS A 123 9.84 11.99 7.37
C LYS A 123 10.02 11.38 8.75
N LEU A 124 9.10 10.51 9.14
CA LEU A 124 9.15 9.81 10.43
C LEU A 124 9.84 8.46 10.21
N ARG A 125 10.90 8.23 10.98
CA ARG A 125 11.71 7.01 10.94
C ARG A 125 12.05 6.60 12.36
N GLN A 126 12.02 5.31 12.63
CA GLN A 126 12.56 4.74 13.85
C GLN A 126 13.20 3.38 13.56
N PRO A 127 14.37 3.04 14.15
CA PRO A 127 15.03 1.76 13.88
C PRO A 127 14.16 0.52 14.19
N SER A 128 13.24 0.65 15.14
CA SER A 128 12.29 -0.42 15.50
C SER A 128 11.01 -0.42 14.67
N LEU A 129 10.80 0.57 13.79
CA LEU A 129 9.64 0.62 12.92
C LEU A 129 9.83 -0.41 11.82
N ASN A 130 9.09 -1.53 11.91
CA ASN A 130 9.19 -2.62 10.95
C ASN A 130 7.79 -3.05 10.52
N PHE A 131 7.38 -2.66 9.30
CA PHE A 131 6.14 -3.09 8.69
C PHE A 131 6.40 -3.70 7.31
N GLY A 132 5.55 -4.65 6.92
CA GLY A 132 5.58 -5.26 5.59
C GLY A 132 5.00 -4.34 4.52
N TYR A 133 4.97 -4.82 3.28
CA TYR A 133 4.32 -4.12 2.18
C TYR A 133 2.83 -3.88 2.49
N THR A 134 2.37 -2.62 2.39
CA THR A 134 0.99 -2.23 2.71
C THR A 134 0.18 -2.00 1.44
N LEU A 135 -1.11 -2.34 1.46
CA LEU A 135 -2.02 -2.13 0.34
C LEU A 135 -2.95 -0.93 0.57
N HIS A 136 -3.75 -1.00 1.63
CA HIS A 136 -4.72 0.02 1.99
C HIS A 136 -4.42 0.55 3.39
N ALA A 137 -4.73 1.83 3.60
CA ALA A 137 -4.75 2.47 4.90
C ALA A 137 -6.07 3.21 5.09
N ALA A 138 -6.36 3.53 6.35
CA ALA A 138 -7.47 4.39 6.73
C ALA A 138 -6.98 5.33 7.84
N TRP A 139 -7.35 6.60 7.73
CA TRP A 139 -7.18 7.54 8.83
C TRP A 139 -8.41 7.51 9.74
N LEU A 140 -8.15 7.55 11.05
CA LEU A 140 -9.17 7.69 12.09
C LEU A 140 -8.78 8.86 12.99
N PRO A 141 -9.71 9.74 13.38
CA PRO A 141 -9.43 10.85 14.28
C PRO A 141 -9.06 10.38 15.68
N ASN A 142 -9.58 9.23 16.10
CA ASN A 142 -9.31 8.61 17.38
C ASN A 142 -9.22 7.10 17.19
N ILE A 143 -8.32 6.47 17.94
CA ILE A 143 -8.35 5.01 18.13
C ILE A 143 -9.43 4.68 19.16
N GLY A 144 -10.16 3.60 18.93
CA GLY A 144 -11.21 3.13 19.83
C GLY A 144 -11.08 1.63 20.08
N THR A 145 -11.75 1.15 21.12
CA THR A 145 -11.84 -0.28 21.38
C THR A 145 -12.71 -0.95 20.32
N ARG A 146 -12.38 -2.19 19.97
CA ARG A 146 -13.16 -3.00 19.04
C ARG A 146 -14.59 -3.17 19.57
N GLN A 147 -15.57 -2.74 18.77
CA GLN A 147 -17.00 -2.87 19.10
C GLN A 147 -17.68 -4.08 18.43
N ALA A 148 -17.05 -4.66 17.41
CA ALA A 148 -17.59 -5.84 16.75
C ALA A 148 -17.53 -7.06 17.68
N SER A 149 -18.64 -7.79 17.78
CA SER A 149 -18.73 -9.08 18.50
C SER A 149 -18.22 -10.25 17.65
N TYR A 150 -18.41 -10.18 16.33
CA TYR A 150 -17.88 -11.17 15.39
C TYR A 150 -16.36 -11.23 15.48
N ASN A 151 -15.77 -12.40 15.74
CA ASN A 151 -14.33 -12.63 15.76
C ASN A 151 -14.12 -14.08 15.27
N ILE A 152 -13.42 -14.24 14.15
CA ILE A 152 -12.97 -15.55 13.67
C ILE A 152 -11.49 -15.64 14.01
N SER A 153 -11.12 -16.73 14.69
CA SER A 153 -9.70 -16.99 14.99
C SER A 153 -8.95 -17.31 13.70
N VAL A 154 -7.64 -17.02 13.66
CA VAL A 154 -6.80 -17.39 12.51
C VAL A 154 -6.92 -18.89 12.21
N ARG A 155 -7.02 -19.73 13.24
CA ARG A 155 -7.25 -21.16 13.06
C ARG A 155 -8.56 -21.46 12.34
N GLU A 156 -9.67 -20.88 12.80
CA GLU A 156 -10.98 -21.09 12.19
C GLU A 156 -11.03 -20.57 10.74
N ASP A 157 -10.40 -19.43 10.45
CA ASP A 157 -10.40 -18.81 9.11
C ASP A 157 -9.65 -19.67 8.07
N TYR A 158 -8.54 -20.31 8.47
CA TYR A 158 -7.67 -21.05 7.56
C TYR A 158 -7.90 -22.56 7.55
N GLN A 159 -8.58 -23.14 8.55
CA GLN A 159 -8.73 -24.58 8.68
C GLN A 159 -9.35 -25.23 7.43
N ASP A 160 -10.46 -24.66 6.96
CA ASP A 160 -11.15 -25.13 5.76
C ASP A 160 -10.25 -25.10 4.52
N LEU A 161 -9.41 -24.06 4.39
CA LEU A 161 -8.47 -23.92 3.29
C LEU A 161 -7.39 -25.02 3.35
N LEU A 162 -6.80 -25.24 4.53
CA LEU A 162 -5.75 -26.25 4.75
C LEU A 162 -6.25 -27.68 4.48
N GLU A 163 -7.51 -27.95 4.79
CA GLU A 163 -8.11 -29.26 4.56
C GLU A 163 -8.48 -29.49 3.09
N LYS A 164 -8.99 -28.46 2.40
CA LYS A 164 -9.60 -28.58 1.07
C LYS A 164 -8.68 -28.26 -0.10
N PHE A 165 -7.57 -27.53 0.10
CA PHE A 165 -6.70 -27.18 -1.02
C PHE A 165 -5.95 -28.42 -1.52
N PRO A 166 -5.94 -28.69 -2.84
CA PRO A 166 -5.33 -29.89 -3.42
C PRO A 166 -3.81 -29.73 -3.56
N TYR A 167 -3.11 -29.51 -2.45
CA TYR A 167 -1.65 -29.48 -2.44
C TYR A 167 -1.08 -30.89 -2.68
N PRO A 168 0.08 -31.01 -3.36
CA PRO A 168 0.90 -32.21 -3.25
C PRO A 168 1.16 -32.53 -1.77
N LEU A 169 1.13 -33.82 -1.39
CA LEU A 169 1.19 -34.25 0.01
C LEU A 169 2.37 -33.65 0.80
N GLN A 170 3.52 -33.49 0.15
CA GLN A 170 4.71 -32.90 0.74
C GLN A 170 4.50 -31.42 1.10
N LEU A 171 3.94 -30.64 0.18
CA LEU A 171 3.63 -29.23 0.40
C LEU A 171 2.55 -29.06 1.46
N LYS A 172 1.57 -29.98 1.53
CA LYS A 172 0.55 -29.96 2.58
C LYS A 172 1.18 -30.02 3.97
N LYS A 173 2.11 -30.95 4.20
CA LYS A 173 2.81 -31.08 5.49
C LYS A 173 3.63 -29.85 5.84
N GLU A 174 4.36 -29.30 4.86
CA GLU A 174 5.18 -28.09 5.07
C GLU A 174 4.31 -26.88 5.45
N VAL A 175 3.16 -26.73 4.81
CA VAL A 175 2.19 -25.68 5.15
C VAL A 175 1.58 -25.91 6.53
N GLU A 176 1.19 -27.14 6.87
CA GLU A 176 0.67 -27.46 8.21
C GLU A 176 1.70 -27.17 9.32
N GLU A 177 2.96 -27.56 9.11
CA GLU A 177 4.07 -27.27 10.03
C GLU A 177 4.33 -25.76 10.17
N LEU A 178 4.30 -25.01 9.07
CA LEU A 178 4.38 -23.55 9.09
C LEU A 178 3.29 -22.95 9.99
N PHE A 179 2.03 -23.39 9.83
CA PHE A 179 0.93 -22.87 10.62
C PHE A 179 1.10 -23.19 12.11
N VAL A 180 1.50 -24.42 12.45
CA VAL A 180 1.71 -24.86 13.84
C VAL A 180 2.86 -24.12 14.52
N ASN A 181 3.99 -23.95 13.84
CA ASN A 181 5.21 -23.45 14.46
C ASN A 181 5.35 -21.92 14.38
N GLU A 182 4.84 -21.30 13.30
CA GLU A 182 5.16 -19.89 12.98
C GLU A 182 3.92 -18.99 12.84
N VAL A 183 2.70 -19.54 12.76
CA VAL A 183 1.47 -18.74 12.65
C VAL A 183 0.70 -18.77 13.96
N TYR A 184 0.13 -19.92 14.33
CA TYR A 184 -0.76 -20.05 15.49
C TYR A 184 -0.18 -19.53 16.81
N PRO A 185 1.12 -19.71 17.14
CA PRO A 185 1.68 -19.18 18.38
C PRO A 185 1.57 -17.67 18.55
N HIS A 186 1.44 -16.91 17.46
CA HIS A 186 1.29 -15.45 17.50
C HIS A 186 -0.17 -14.98 17.66
N PHE A 187 -1.15 -15.86 17.45
CA PHE A 187 -2.57 -15.50 17.40
C PHE A 187 -3.45 -16.25 18.41
N ASP A 188 -3.05 -17.45 18.85
CA ASP A 188 -3.82 -18.29 19.78
C ASP A 188 -3.55 -17.94 21.27
N GLY A 189 -2.81 -16.87 21.55
CA GLY A 189 -2.56 -16.35 22.91
C GLY A 189 -3.76 -15.59 23.51
N ASP A 190 -3.93 -15.68 24.84
CA ASP A 190 -5.05 -15.11 25.60
C ASP A 190 -5.25 -13.60 25.30
N PRO A 191 -6.44 -13.13 24.86
CA PRO A 191 -6.69 -11.74 24.47
C PRO A 191 -6.64 -10.71 25.63
N LYS A 192 -6.22 -11.12 26.83
CA LYS A 192 -6.25 -10.31 28.06
C LYS A 192 -4.88 -9.79 28.46
N SER A 193 -4.24 -9.02 27.58
CA SER A 193 -3.11 -8.16 28.00
C SER A 193 -2.83 -7.05 26.99
N THR A 194 -3.81 -6.17 26.75
CA THR A 194 -3.57 -4.79 26.33
C THR A 194 -4.75 -3.92 26.71
#